data_AF-A0A9E3BNE1-F1
#
_entry.id   AF-A0A9E3BNE1-F1
#
_cell.length_a   1.000
_cell.length_b   1.000
_cell.length_c   1.000
_cell.angle_alpha   90.00
_cell.angle_beta   90.00
_cell.angle_gamma   90.00
#
_symmetry.space_group_name_H-M   'P 1'
#
loop_
_entity.id
_entity.type
_entity.pdbx_description
1 polymer ?
#
loop_
_entity_poly.entity_id
_entity_poly.type
_entity_poly.pdbx_seq_one_letter_code
_entity_poly.pdbx_strand_id
1 'polypeptide(L)'
;MRRELLKLALTWAVLMALAGGAFLVSGMQMAMPNRPVLLFFSGTMLLIVATVFMRLPSAPVVARGFAVAGVFWLIVLLGFGTADMLTRSWYPVQHYNPN
;
A
#
# COMPACT_ATOMS: atom_id res chain seq x y z
N MET A 1 2.28 12.72 -29.94
CA MET A 1 2.05 11.29 -29.65
C MET A 1 3.31 10.56 -29.13
N ARG A 2 4.42 10.46 -29.89
CA ARG A 2 5.64 9.75 -29.46
C ARG A 2 6.24 10.19 -28.11
N ARG A 3 6.29 11.49 -27.81
CA ARG A 3 6.86 12.02 -26.56
C ARG A 3 6.08 11.62 -25.31
N GLU A 4 4.76 11.56 -25.39
CA GLU A 4 3.91 11.15 -24.27
C GLU A 4 4.03 9.65 -24.00
N LEU A 5 4.14 8.84 -25.06
CA LEU A 5 4.42 7.40 -24.95
C LEU A 5 5.79 7.15 -24.31
N LEU A 6 6.81 7.93 -24.67
CA LEU A 6 8.14 7.82 -24.06
C LEU A 6 8.12 8.18 -22.57
N LYS A 7 7.41 9.25 -22.18
CA LYS A 7 7.24 9.61 -20.75
C LYS A 7 6.53 8.49 -19.99
N LEU A 8 5.49 7.91 -20.57
CA LEU A 8 4.74 6.80 -19.97
C LEU A 8 5.64 5.56 -19.81
N ALA A 9 6.37 5.20 -20.86
CA ALA A 9 7.30 4.07 -20.85
C ALA A 9 8.43 4.26 -19.84
N LEU A 10 8.98 5.47 -19.73
CA LEU A 10 10.01 5.80 -18.76
C LEU A 10 9.45 5.73 -17.33
N THR A 11 8.27 6.29 -17.08
CA THR A 11 7.60 6.21 -15.77
C THR A 11 7.33 4.76 -15.38
N TRP A 12 6.88 3.95 -16.34
CA TRP A 12 6.67 2.52 -16.14
C TRP A 12 7.98 1.79 -15.82
N ALA A 13 9.07 2.10 -16.54
CA ALA A 13 10.38 1.51 -16.26
C ALA A 13 10.89 1.90 -14.85
N VAL A 14 10.66 3.14 -14.42
CA VAL A 14 10.96 3.59 -13.05
C VAL A 14 10.15 2.81 -12.02
N LEU A 15 8.84 2.60 -12.26
CA LEU A 15 8.00 1.79 -11.36
C LEU A 15 8.50 0.34 -11.29
N MET A 16 8.89 -0.25 -12.41
CA MET A 16 9.46 -1.61 -12.42
C MET A 16 10.79 -1.69 -11.68
N ALA A 17 11.66 -0.68 -11.82
CA ALA A 17 12.91 -0.61 -11.07
C ALA A 17 12.67 -0.47 -9.56
N LEU A 18 11.74 0.40 -9.15
CA LEU A 18 11.34 0.53 -7.75
C LEU A 18 10.76 -0.78 -7.22
N ALA A 19 9.90 -1.45 -7.98
CA ALA A 19 9.25 -2.69 -7.57
C ALA A 19 10.29 -3.82 -7.42
N GLY A 20 11.21 -3.96 -8.38
CA GLY A 20 12.34 -4.87 -8.27
C GLY A 20 13.21 -4.56 -7.05
N GLY A 21 13.49 -3.28 -6.78
CA GLY A 21 14.22 -2.84 -5.60
C GLY A 21 13.53 -3.25 -4.29
N ALA A 22 12.22 -2.99 -4.17
CA ALA A 22 11.43 -3.39 -3.01
C ALA A 22 11.42 -4.91 -2.81
N PHE A 23 11.32 -5.68 -3.91
CA PHE A 23 11.36 -7.14 -3.89
C PHE A 23 12.71 -7.66 -3.39
N LEU A 24 13.82 -7.13 -3.89
CA LEU A 24 15.16 -7.49 -3.44
C LEU A 24 15.39 -7.16 -1.96
N VAL A 25 14.99 -5.95 -1.55
CA VAL A 25 15.08 -5.47 -0.16
C VAL A 25 14.24 -6.36 0.77
N SER A 26 13.06 -6.81 0.33
CA SER A 26 12.19 -7.69 1.13
C SER A 26 12.81 -9.07 1.38
N GLY A 27 13.68 -9.55 0.49
CA GLY A 27 14.39 -10.81 0.67
C GLY A 27 15.58 -10.73 1.63
N MET A 28 16.05 -9.51 1.92
CA MET A 28 17.13 -9.30 2.89
C MET A 28 16.54 -9.37 4.30
N GLN A 29 17.10 -10.20 5.18
CA GLN A 29 16.73 -10.22 6.60
C GLN A 29 17.19 -8.93 7.26
N MET A 30 16.37 -7.88 7.16
CA MET A 30 16.66 -6.57 7.71
C MET A 30 16.30 -6.49 9.19
N ALA A 31 17.22 -5.94 9.99
CA ALA A 31 16.95 -5.55 11.37
C ALA A 31 15.76 -4.56 11.43
N MET A 32 14.97 -4.63 12.50
CA MET A 32 13.77 -3.81 12.72
C MET A 32 13.90 -2.33 12.33
N PRO A 33 15.02 -1.63 12.63
CA PRO A 33 15.19 -0.21 12.28
C PRO A 33 15.25 0.07 10.77
N ASN A 34 15.63 -0.90 9.94
CA ASN A 34 15.82 -0.72 8.50
C ASN A 34 14.56 -1.06 7.69
N ARG A 35 13.54 -1.64 8.34
CA ARG A 35 12.24 -1.96 7.72
C ARG A 35 11.49 -0.75 7.10
N PRO A 36 11.65 0.51 7.56
CA PRO A 36 11.03 1.66 6.91
C PRO A 36 11.48 1.88 5.46
N VAL A 37 12.60 1.29 5.03
CA VAL A 37 13.06 1.34 3.64
C VAL A 37 12.00 0.78 2.69
N LEU A 38 11.28 -0.28 3.08
CA LEU A 38 10.18 -0.82 2.28
C LEU A 38 9.02 0.17 2.14
N LEU A 39 8.70 0.89 3.22
CA LEU A 39 7.69 1.96 3.18
C LEU A 39 8.10 3.09 2.24
N PHE A 40 9.40 3.41 2.16
CA PHE A 40 9.91 4.40 1.22
C PHE A 40 9.68 3.97 -0.24
N PHE A 41 9.99 2.72 -0.59
CA PHE A 41 9.72 2.19 -1.94
C PHE A 41 8.22 2.22 -2.27
N SER A 42 7.38 1.65 -1.40
CA SER A 42 5.94 1.60 -1.61
C SER A 42 5.30 2.98 -1.66
N GLY A 43 5.73 3.90 -0.78
CA GLY A 43 5.27 5.29 -0.76
C GLY A 43 5.65 6.04 -2.03
N THR A 44 6.87 5.86 -2.53
CA THR A 44 7.32 6.49 -3.77
C THR A 44 6.52 5.98 -4.98
N MET A 45 6.26 4.68 -5.08
CA MET A 45 5.39 4.12 -6.13
C MET A 45 3.99 4.69 -6.07
N LEU A 46 3.38 4.75 -4.88
CA LEU A 46 2.05 5.31 -4.67
C LEU A 46 1.97 6.75 -5.20
N LEU A 47 2.96 7.59 -4.86
CA LEU A 47 3.01 8.98 -5.32
C LEU A 47 3.13 9.10 -6.83
N ILE A 48 3.97 8.28 -7.48
CA ILE A 48 4.10 8.26 -8.94
C ILE A 48 2.78 7.86 -9.60
N VAL A 49 2.12 6.81 -9.10
CA VAL A 49 0.83 6.36 -9.64
C VAL A 49 -0.25 7.43 -9.46
N ALA A 50 -0.36 8.01 -8.27
CA ALA A 50 -1.33 9.06 -7.97
C ALA A 50 -1.13 10.31 -8.85
N THR A 51 0.12 10.72 -9.09
CA THR A 51 0.42 11.95 -9.83
C THR A 51 0.41 11.75 -11.35
N VAL A 52 1.04 10.69 -11.86
CA VAL A 52 1.24 10.51 -13.31
C VAL A 52 0.09 9.76 -13.96
N PHE A 53 -0.38 8.67 -13.34
CA PHE A 53 -1.41 7.81 -13.93
C PHE A 53 -2.81 8.27 -13.55
N MET A 54 -3.06 8.56 -12.27
CA MET A 54 -4.37 9.04 -11.80
C MET A 54 -4.58 10.54 -12.03
N ARG A 55 -3.52 11.29 -12.34
CA ARG A 55 -3.55 12.76 -12.53
C ARG A 55 -4.29 13.49 -11.40
N LEU A 56 -4.13 13.00 -10.18
CA LEU A 56 -4.80 13.52 -9.00
C LEU A 56 -4.59 15.04 -8.78
N PRO A 57 -3.39 15.62 -9.07
CA PRO A 57 -3.16 17.07 -9.00
C PRO A 57 -3.96 17.91 -10.00
N SER A 58 -4.49 17.29 -11.06
CA SER A 58 -5.37 17.93 -12.04
C SER A 58 -6.85 17.63 -11.80
N ALA A 59 -7.17 16.71 -10.88
CA ALA A 59 -8.54 16.31 -10.60
C ALA A 59 -9.30 17.39 -9.80
N PRO A 60 -10.64 17.41 -9.85
CA PRO A 60 -11.47 18.30 -9.02
C PRO A 60 -11.19 18.11 -7.52
N VAL A 61 -11.36 19.17 -6.72
CA VAL A 61 -11.11 19.15 -5.27
C VAL A 61 -11.90 18.04 -4.57
N VAL A 62 -13.15 17.83 -4.97
CA VAL A 62 -14.01 16.76 -4.43
C VAL A 62 -13.39 15.38 -4.64
N ALA A 63 -12.87 15.09 -5.85
CA ALA A 63 -12.22 13.81 -6.14
C ALA A 63 -10.95 13.59 -5.30
N ARG A 64 -10.17 14.65 -5.06
CA ARG A 64 -9.01 14.58 -4.15
C ARG A 64 -9.43 14.31 -2.72
N GLY A 65 -10.51 14.96 -2.26
CA GLY A 65 -11.10 14.73 -0.95
C GLY A 65 -11.52 13.26 -0.76
N PHE A 66 -12.19 12.67 -1.75
CA PHE A 66 -12.52 11.24 -1.73
C PHE A 66 -11.30 10.34 -1.72
N ALA A 67 -10.26 10.65 -2.48
CA ALA A 67 -9.02 9.87 -2.46
C ALA A 67 -8.37 9.88 -1.07
N VAL A 68 -8.27 11.05 -0.43
CA VAL A 68 -7.73 11.18 0.93
C VAL A 68 -8.62 10.47 1.94
N ALA A 69 -9.94 10.65 1.88
CA ALA A 69 -10.88 9.98 2.76
C ALA A 69 -10.82 8.45 2.61
N GLY A 70 -10.71 7.94 1.38
CA GLY A 70 -10.55 6.52 1.10
C GLY A 70 -9.26 5.94 1.69
N VAL A 71 -8.13 6.64 1.52
CA VAL A 71 -6.85 6.25 2.13
C VAL A 71 -6.92 6.27 3.66
N PHE A 72 -7.53 7.31 4.23
CA PHE A 72 -7.77 7.41 5.67
C PHE A 72 -8.58 6.22 6.19
N TRP A 73 -9.71 5.93 5.57
CA TRP A 73 -10.55 4.79 5.96
C TRP A 73 -9.84 3.46 5.77
N LEU A 74 -9.05 3.31 4.71
CA LEU A 74 -8.26 2.10 4.50
C LEU A 74 -7.27 1.86 5.65
N ILE A 75 -6.57 2.91 6.11
CA ILE A 75 -5.64 2.82 7.25
C ILE A 75 -6.39 2.41 8.52
N VAL A 76 -7.54 3.03 8.79
CA VAL A 76 -8.37 2.70 9.95
C VAL A 76 -8.81 1.24 9.92
N LEU A 77 -9.33 0.77 8.78
CA LEU A 77 -9.79 -0.61 8.60
C LEU A 77 -8.64 -1.62 8.71
N LEU A 78 -7.47 -1.32 8.13
CA LEU A 78 -6.29 -2.19 8.27
C LEU A 78 -5.79 -2.24 9.71
N GLY A 79 -5.74 -1.10 10.39
CA GLY A 79 -5.30 -1.01 11.78
C GLY A 79 -6.20 -1.79 12.71
N PHE A 80 -7.52 -1.59 12.63
CA PHE A 80 -8.47 -2.36 13.43
C PHE A 80 -8.52 -3.84 13.05
N GLY A 81 -8.46 -4.18 11.76
CA GLY A 81 -8.47 -5.59 11.33
C GLY A 81 -7.23 -6.37 11.79
N THR A 82 -6.06 -5.74 11.77
CA THR A 82 -4.83 -6.36 12.30
C THR A 82 -4.84 -6.44 13.82
N ALA A 83 -5.36 -5.43 14.51
CA ALA A 83 -5.54 -5.45 15.96
C ALA A 83 -6.53 -6.53 16.41
N ASP A 84 -7.61 -6.76 15.64
CA ASP A 84 -8.57 -7.83 15.89
C ASP A 84 -7.88 -9.20 15.88
N MET A 85 -7.08 -9.50 14.84
CA MET A 85 -6.30 -10.75 14.79
C MET A 85 -5.35 -10.92 15.98
N LEU A 86 -4.74 -9.84 16.46
CA LEU A 86 -3.80 -9.87 17.60
C LEU A 86 -4.49 -10.02 18.96
N THR A 87 -5.73 -9.54 19.06
CA THR A 87 -6.52 -9.58 20.31
C THR A 87 -7.44 -10.79 20.39
N ARG A 88 -7.61 -11.51 19.29
CA ARG A 88 -8.42 -12.73 19.23
C ARG A 88 -7.79 -13.85 20.05
N SER A 89 -8.38 -14.13 21.20
CA SER A 89 -8.14 -15.31 22.01
C SER A 89 -8.88 -16.52 21.43
N TRP A 90 -8.21 -17.66 21.41
CA TRP A 90 -8.83 -18.94 21.08
C TRP A 90 -9.65 -19.41 22.28
N TYR A 91 -10.98 -19.39 22.16
CA TYR A 91 -11.85 -20.00 23.15
C TYR A 91 -12.25 -21.40 22.69
N PRO A 92 -12.14 -22.43 23.55
CA PRO A 92 -12.67 -23.74 23.22
C PRO A 92 -14.19 -23.63 23.07
N VAL A 93 -14.69 -24.00 21.89
CA VAL A 93 -16.13 -24.15 21.69
C VAL A 93 -16.56 -25.33 22.57
N GLN A 94 -17.28 -25.04 23.66
CA GLN A 94 -17.89 -26.09 24.47
C GLN A 94 -18.94 -26.78 23.61
N HIS A 95 -18.61 -27.97 23.11
CA HIS A 95 -19.61 -28.88 22.58
C HIS A 95 -20.53 -29.26 23.75
N TYR A 96 -21.76 -28.77 23.72
CA TYR A 96 -22.79 -29.22 24.65
C TYR A 96 -22.97 -30.73 24.47
N ASN A 97 -22.59 -31.51 25.50
CA ASN A 97 -22.81 -32.94 25.56
C ASN A 97 -24.06 -33.20 26.42
N PRO A 98 -25.22 -33.55 25.82
CA PRO A 98 -26.49 -33.70 26.54
C PRO A 98 -26.64 -35.01 27.34
N ASN A 99 -25.55 -35.66 27.75
CA ASN A 99 -25.60 -36.94 28.48
C ASN A 99 -25.41 -36.77 29.98
#